data_AF-A0A101WZI7-F1
#
_entry.id   AF-A0A101WZI7-F1
#
_cell.length_a   1.000
_cell.length_b   1.000
_cell.length_c   1.000
_cell.angle_alpha   90.00
_cell.angle_beta   90.00
_cell.angle_gamma   90.00
#
_symmetry.space_group_name_H-M   'P 1'
#
loop_
_entity.id
_entity.type
_entity.pdbx_description
1 polymer ?
#
loop_
_entity_poly.entity_id
_entity_poly.type
_entity_poly.pdbx_seq_one_letter_code
_entity_poly.pdbx_strand_id
1 'polypeptide(L)'
;MGIQEEALVVINRAREAGFLEFTEMSEVIAEVRGSSGNEVNAILYRAGEEPLLINAAEEGGYVSLALLDLNLIEELDINEAPNIRDVFRDLEDLTTKVGYELYGDKSKAPFLFPLKLNEEEGRALVIVGIKSAVPGELFNESFLEGLIEDLEFNSDAYLNQL
;
A
#
# COMPACT_ATOMS: atom_id res chain seq x y z
N MET A 1 -15.93 -6.65 -14.40
CA MET A 1 -15.70 -5.31 -13.82
C MET A 1 -14.28 -4.91 -14.18
N GLY A 2 -14.06 -3.65 -14.52
CA GLY A 2 -12.72 -3.15 -14.86
C GLY A 2 -11.91 -2.80 -13.62
N ILE A 3 -10.58 -2.71 -13.75
CA ILE A 3 -9.67 -2.30 -12.65
C ILE A 3 -10.10 -0.98 -12.00
N GLN A 4 -10.55 0.00 -12.81
CA GLN A 4 -11.05 1.29 -12.32
C GLN A 4 -12.29 1.18 -11.42
N GLU A 5 -13.16 0.18 -11.65
CA GLU A 5 -14.34 -0.02 -10.80
C GLU A 5 -13.92 -0.58 -9.43
N GLU A 6 -12.88 -1.41 -9.38
CA GLU A 6 -12.35 -1.97 -8.14
C GLU A 6 -11.61 -0.91 -7.31
N ALA A 7 -10.84 -0.01 -7.94
CA ALA A 7 -10.24 1.15 -7.27
C ALA A 7 -11.31 2.00 -6.57
N LEU A 8 -12.42 2.31 -7.27
CA LEU A 8 -13.52 3.08 -6.68
C LEU A 8 -14.19 2.37 -5.50
N VAL A 9 -14.31 1.05 -5.56
CA VAL A 9 -14.84 0.25 -4.43
C VAL A 9 -13.92 0.37 -3.21
N VAL A 10 -12.61 0.32 -3.41
CA VAL A 10 -11.62 0.48 -2.34
C VAL A 10 -11.70 1.88 -1.71
N ILE A 11 -11.76 2.93 -2.53
CA ILE A 11 -11.89 4.32 -2.06
C ILE A 11 -13.18 4.50 -1.23
N ASN A 12 -14.31 3.97 -1.71
CA ASN A 12 -15.58 4.10 -0.99
C ASN A 12 -15.54 3.37 0.36
N ARG A 13 -14.92 2.18 0.42
CA ARG A 13 -14.72 1.46 1.69
C ARG A 13 -13.83 2.25 2.66
N ALA A 14 -12.74 2.85 2.16
CA ALA A 14 -11.86 3.68 2.98
C ALA A 14 -12.61 4.90 3.55
N ARG A 15 -13.43 5.57 2.72
CA ARG A 15 -14.30 6.68 3.18
C ARG A 15 -15.32 6.23 4.23
N GLU A 16 -15.99 5.10 4.02
CA GLU A 16 -16.94 4.53 4.98
C GLU A 16 -16.28 4.15 6.30
N ALA A 17 -15.01 3.72 6.27
CA ALA A 17 -14.19 3.45 7.44
C ALA A 17 -13.68 4.70 8.15
N GLY A 18 -13.89 5.90 7.59
CA GLY A 18 -13.50 7.17 8.19
C GLY A 18 -12.06 7.60 7.91
N PHE A 19 -11.46 7.15 6.81
CA PHE A 19 -10.16 7.65 6.39
C PHE A 19 -10.22 9.17 6.15
N LEU A 20 -9.19 9.88 6.61
CA LEU A 20 -9.02 11.31 6.36
C LEU A 20 -8.70 11.53 4.89
N GLU A 21 -9.21 12.60 4.30
CA GLU A 21 -9.06 12.88 2.88
C GLU A 21 -8.19 14.12 2.68
N PHE A 22 -7.10 13.97 1.93
CA PHE A 22 -6.11 15.01 1.69
C PHE A 22 -5.84 15.19 0.20
N THR A 23 -5.50 16.42 -0.19
CA THR A 23 -5.06 16.74 -1.56
C THR A 23 -3.60 17.13 -1.61
N GLU A 24 -2.99 17.43 -0.47
CA GLU A 24 -1.58 17.77 -0.36
C GLU A 24 -0.85 16.79 0.55
N MET A 25 0.35 16.40 0.14
CA MET A 25 1.21 15.51 0.92
C MET A 25 1.63 16.14 2.26
N SER A 26 1.83 17.46 2.27
CA SER A 26 2.14 18.26 3.46
C SER A 26 1.10 18.08 4.58
N GLU A 27 -0.18 17.96 4.24
CA GLU A 27 -1.28 17.74 5.18
C GLU A 27 -1.19 16.35 5.83
N VAL A 28 -0.87 15.31 5.04
CA VAL A 28 -0.63 13.95 5.55
C VAL A 28 0.53 13.95 6.54
N ILE A 29 1.66 14.58 6.18
CA ILE A 29 2.83 14.66 7.06
C ILE A 29 2.47 15.37 8.37
N ALA A 30 1.76 16.50 8.30
CA ALA A 30 1.35 17.25 9.47
C ALA A 30 0.41 16.45 10.39
N GLU A 31 -0.55 15.73 9.82
CA GLU A 31 -1.49 14.90 10.57
C GLU A 31 -0.79 13.76 11.29
N VAL A 32 0.08 13.01 10.59
CA VAL A 32 0.83 11.89 11.17
C VAL A 32 1.73 12.35 12.33
N ARG A 33 2.42 13.48 12.18
CA ARG A 33 3.28 14.03 13.25
C ARG A 33 2.48 14.67 14.38
N GLY A 34 1.24 15.09 14.11
CA GLY A 34 0.31 15.64 15.10
C GLY A 34 -0.44 14.58 15.90
N SER A 35 -0.53 13.35 15.40
CA SER A 35 -1.41 12.30 15.93
C SER A 35 -1.01 11.76 17.30
N SER A 36 0.20 12.09 17.78
CA SER A 36 0.72 11.69 19.11
C SER A 36 0.65 10.17 19.35
N GLY A 37 0.98 9.37 18.34
CA GLY A 37 0.96 7.91 18.39
C GLY A 37 -0.37 7.24 18.09
N ASN A 38 -1.39 8.03 17.71
CA ASN A 38 -2.57 7.45 17.08
C ASN A 38 -2.30 7.13 15.61
N GLU A 39 -2.89 6.05 15.15
CA GLU A 39 -2.87 5.67 13.75
C GLU A 39 -3.64 6.69 12.90
N VAL A 40 -3.03 7.11 11.80
CA VAL A 40 -3.60 7.97 10.77
C VAL A 40 -3.87 7.12 9.54
N ASN A 41 -5.15 7.05 9.18
CA ASN A 41 -5.64 6.43 7.96
C ASN A 41 -6.06 7.53 7.00
N ALA A 42 -5.44 7.59 5.82
CA ALA A 42 -5.56 8.70 4.89
C ALA A 42 -5.77 8.23 3.44
N ILE A 43 -6.59 8.98 2.71
CA ILE A 43 -6.70 8.94 1.25
C ILE A 43 -6.01 10.20 0.72
N LEU A 44 -4.94 10.02 -0.05
CA LEU A 44 -4.24 11.14 -0.70
C LEU A 44 -4.63 11.17 -2.18
N TYR A 45 -5.34 12.23 -2.59
CA TYR A 45 -5.71 12.48 -3.97
C TYR A 45 -4.57 13.16 -4.73
N ARG A 46 -4.23 12.61 -5.91
CA ARG A 46 -3.17 13.13 -6.79
C ARG A 46 -3.75 13.55 -8.13
N ALA A 47 -3.19 14.59 -8.74
CA ALA A 47 -3.74 15.13 -9.98
C ALA A 47 -3.44 14.19 -11.17
N GLY A 48 -4.49 13.62 -11.75
CA GLY A 48 -4.38 12.77 -12.95
C GLY A 48 -4.07 11.29 -12.66
N GLU A 49 -4.08 10.88 -11.40
CA GLU A 49 -3.75 9.53 -10.93
C GLU A 49 -4.84 9.03 -9.98
N GLU A 50 -4.94 7.70 -9.82
CA GLU A 50 -5.76 7.12 -8.76
C GLU A 50 -5.16 7.48 -7.37
N PRO A 51 -6.01 7.61 -6.33
CA PRO A 51 -5.55 7.99 -4.99
C PRO A 51 -4.62 6.95 -4.35
N LEU A 52 -3.82 7.42 -3.39
CA LEU A 52 -3.07 6.54 -2.49
C LEU A 52 -3.86 6.32 -1.21
N LEU A 53 -3.83 5.10 -0.68
CA LEU A 53 -4.19 4.85 0.71
C LEU A 53 -2.93 4.81 1.58
N ILE A 54 -2.97 5.52 2.69
CA ILE A 54 -1.85 5.67 3.61
C ILE A 54 -2.33 5.28 5.00
N ASN A 55 -1.64 4.34 5.62
CA ASN A 55 -1.77 4.04 7.04
C ASN A 55 -0.43 4.38 7.70
N ALA A 56 -0.42 5.21 8.73
CA ALA A 56 0.82 5.60 9.39
C ALA A 56 0.62 5.87 10.89
N ALA A 57 1.65 5.61 11.67
CA ALA A 57 1.67 5.88 13.11
C ALA A 57 3.07 6.29 13.55
N GLU A 58 3.17 7.25 14.47
CA GLU A 58 4.42 7.63 15.11
C GLU A 58 4.56 6.91 16.46
N GLU A 59 5.50 5.97 16.58
CA GLU A 59 5.76 5.24 17.83
C GLU A 59 7.26 5.20 18.13
N GLY A 60 7.64 5.50 19.38
CA GLY A 60 9.01 5.35 19.84
C GLY A 60 10.06 6.19 19.09
N GLY A 61 9.65 7.30 18.47
CA GLY A 61 10.53 8.17 17.66
C GLY A 61 10.68 7.73 16.19
N TYR A 62 9.92 6.73 15.76
CA TYR A 62 9.83 6.29 14.36
C TYR A 62 8.42 6.52 13.84
N VAL A 63 8.32 6.74 12.53
CA VAL A 63 7.06 6.67 11.79
C VAL A 63 7.05 5.37 11.02
N SER A 64 6.14 4.47 11.39
CA SER A 64 5.78 3.30 10.59
C SER A 64 4.65 3.68 9.64
N LEU A 65 4.76 3.28 8.38
CA LEU A 65 3.75 3.54 7.36
C LEU A 65 3.55 2.37 6.41
N ALA A 66 2.35 2.27 5.87
CA ALA A 66 1.98 1.44 4.73
C ALA A 66 1.36 2.34 3.66
N LEU A 67 1.81 2.17 2.42
CA LEU A 67 1.26 2.82 1.24
C LEU A 67 0.66 1.77 0.31
N LEU A 68 -0.54 2.06 -0.20
CA LEU A 68 -1.16 1.33 -1.28
C LEU A 68 -1.46 2.29 -2.42
N ASP A 69 -0.92 1.99 -3.60
CA ASP A 69 -1.20 2.77 -4.80
C ASP A 69 -2.29 2.10 -5.62
N LEU A 70 -3.44 2.78 -5.73
CA LEU A 70 -4.57 2.26 -6.49
C LEU A 70 -4.34 2.28 -8.02
N ASN A 71 -3.27 2.92 -8.50
CA ASN A 71 -2.81 2.75 -9.87
C ASN A 71 -2.15 1.38 -10.10
N LEU A 72 -1.70 0.70 -9.04
CA LEU A 72 -0.97 -0.57 -9.09
C LEU A 72 -1.85 -1.77 -8.71
N ILE A 73 -3.09 -1.76 -9.20
CA ILE A 73 -3.98 -2.93 -9.12
C ILE A 73 -3.60 -3.90 -10.24
N GLU A 74 -3.16 -5.09 -9.85
CA GLU A 74 -2.66 -6.12 -10.75
C GLU A 74 -3.57 -7.36 -10.78
N GLU A 75 -3.65 -8.00 -11.94
CA GLU A 75 -4.36 -9.27 -12.15
C GLU A 75 -3.36 -10.43 -12.18
N LEU A 76 -3.56 -11.41 -11.31
CA LEU A 76 -2.78 -12.64 -11.24
C LEU A 76 -3.59 -13.83 -11.74
N ASP A 77 -2.99 -14.66 -12.59
CA ASP A 77 -3.57 -15.94 -13.01
C ASP A 77 -3.32 -16.99 -11.92
N ILE A 78 -4.38 -17.37 -11.20
CA ILE A 78 -4.27 -18.33 -10.10
C ILE A 78 -4.02 -19.76 -10.60
N ASN A 79 -4.12 -20.02 -11.90
CA ASN A 79 -3.78 -21.32 -12.48
C ASN A 79 -2.26 -21.47 -12.63
N GLU A 80 -1.53 -20.37 -12.79
CA GLU A 80 -0.06 -20.36 -12.79
C GLU A 80 0.52 -20.45 -11.37
N ALA A 81 -0.22 -19.94 -10.38
CA ALA A 81 0.13 -19.99 -8.97
C ALA A 81 -1.04 -20.50 -8.09
N PRO A 82 -1.35 -21.81 -8.12
CA PRO A 82 -2.53 -22.39 -7.46
C PRO A 82 -2.56 -22.19 -5.94
N ASN A 83 -1.39 -22.09 -5.31
CA ASN A 83 -1.27 -21.86 -3.87
C ASN A 83 -1.86 -20.51 -3.44
N ILE A 84 -2.00 -19.53 -4.35
CA ILE A 84 -2.62 -18.23 -4.07
C ILE A 84 -4.04 -18.42 -3.51
N ARG A 85 -4.78 -19.44 -3.96
CA ARG A 85 -6.16 -19.69 -3.48
C ARG A 85 -6.21 -19.94 -1.98
N ASP A 86 -5.25 -20.70 -1.47
CA ASP A 86 -5.20 -21.10 -0.06
C ASP A 86 -4.69 -19.99 0.84
N VAL A 87 -3.82 -19.12 0.32
CA VAL A 87 -3.15 -18.05 1.09
C VAL A 87 -3.65 -16.65 0.76
N PHE A 88 -4.68 -16.50 -0.09
CA PHE A 88 -5.09 -15.20 -0.63
C PHE A 88 -5.31 -14.15 0.46
N ARG A 89 -6.00 -14.53 1.55
CA ARG A 89 -6.30 -13.64 2.66
C ARG A 89 -5.07 -13.23 3.48
N ASP A 90 -4.03 -14.05 3.44
CA ASP A 90 -2.79 -13.86 4.19
C ASP A 90 -1.68 -13.29 3.30
N LEU A 91 -1.98 -12.94 2.03
CA LEU A 91 -0.99 -12.44 1.07
C LEU A 91 -0.23 -11.24 1.61
N GLU A 92 -0.92 -10.29 2.23
CA GLU A 92 -0.28 -9.10 2.79
C GLU A 92 0.79 -9.48 3.81
N ASP A 93 0.46 -10.32 4.79
CA ASP A 93 1.38 -10.70 5.86
C ASP A 93 2.55 -11.55 5.34
N LEU A 94 2.26 -12.52 4.46
CA LEU A 94 3.26 -13.39 3.86
C LEU A 94 4.25 -12.60 3.00
N THR A 95 3.73 -11.75 2.12
CA THR A 95 4.55 -10.96 1.21
C THR A 95 5.25 -9.82 1.93
N THR A 96 4.68 -9.22 2.97
CA THR A 96 5.38 -8.26 3.84
C THR A 96 6.64 -8.89 4.44
N LYS A 97 6.53 -10.15 4.92
CA LYS A 97 7.68 -10.86 5.49
C LYS A 97 8.76 -11.10 4.44
N VAL A 98 8.39 -11.60 3.26
CA VAL A 98 9.34 -11.81 2.15
C VAL A 98 9.96 -10.48 1.71
N GLY A 99 9.15 -9.44 1.56
CA GLY A 99 9.58 -8.08 1.22
C GLY A 99 10.58 -7.52 2.24
N TYR A 100 10.37 -7.75 3.54
CA TYR A 100 11.33 -7.37 4.57
C TYR A 100 12.64 -8.16 4.48
N GLU A 101 12.59 -9.46 4.20
CA GLU A 101 13.80 -10.28 4.00
C GLU A 101 14.63 -9.82 2.79
N LEU A 102 13.98 -9.31 1.74
CA LEU A 102 14.62 -8.86 0.50
C LEU A 102 15.07 -7.38 0.52
N TYR A 103 14.30 -6.51 1.16
CA TYR A 103 14.43 -5.04 1.07
C TYR A 103 14.54 -4.33 2.42
N GLY A 104 14.50 -5.06 3.54
CA GLY A 104 14.47 -4.48 4.88
C GLY A 104 15.71 -3.67 5.24
N ASP A 105 16.86 -3.95 4.60
CA ASP A 105 18.09 -3.16 4.70
C ASP A 105 17.93 -1.74 4.15
N LYS A 106 16.97 -1.53 3.25
CA LYS A 106 16.56 -0.23 2.70
C LYS A 106 15.37 0.39 3.45
N SER A 107 14.98 -0.18 4.59
CA SER A 107 13.82 0.23 5.38
C SER A 107 12.50 0.14 4.61
N LYS A 108 12.39 -0.85 3.71
CA LYS A 108 11.23 -1.06 2.84
C LYS A 108 10.81 -2.53 2.88
N ALA A 109 9.51 -2.76 2.77
CA ALA A 109 8.92 -4.09 2.66
C ALA A 109 7.74 -4.02 1.68
N PRO A 110 7.96 -4.29 0.39
CA PRO A 110 6.88 -4.44 -0.58
C PRO A 110 5.94 -5.58 -0.18
N PHE A 111 4.66 -5.45 -0.50
CA PHE A 111 3.65 -6.46 -0.21
C PHE A 111 2.51 -6.44 -1.24
N LEU A 112 1.73 -7.52 -1.25
CA LEU A 112 0.52 -7.65 -2.05
C LEU A 112 -0.71 -7.59 -1.16
N PHE A 113 -1.53 -6.56 -1.34
CA PHE A 113 -2.81 -6.44 -0.66
C PHE A 113 -3.90 -7.24 -1.41
N PRO A 114 -4.59 -8.19 -0.77
CA PRO A 114 -5.60 -9.00 -1.42
C PRO A 114 -6.89 -8.23 -1.65
N LEU A 115 -7.17 -7.88 -2.91
CA LEU A 115 -8.37 -7.12 -3.25
C LEU A 115 -9.57 -8.04 -3.50
N LYS A 116 -9.42 -9.02 -4.39
CA LYS A 116 -10.50 -9.92 -4.80
C LYS A 116 -10.00 -11.22 -5.39
N LEU A 117 -10.66 -12.33 -5.06
CA LEU A 117 -10.43 -13.63 -5.68
C LEU A 117 -11.66 -14.05 -6.49
N ASN A 118 -11.45 -14.36 -7.77
CA ASN A 118 -12.46 -14.96 -8.65
C ASN A 118 -12.01 -16.36 -9.07
N GLU A 119 -12.43 -17.37 -8.30
CA GLU A 119 -12.06 -18.76 -8.56
C GLU A 119 -12.63 -19.32 -9.87
N GLU A 120 -13.81 -18.86 -10.29
CA GLU A 120 -14.47 -19.33 -11.52
C GLU A 120 -13.72 -18.87 -12.76
N GLU A 121 -13.22 -17.63 -12.75
CA GLU A 121 -12.45 -17.04 -13.84
C GLU A 121 -10.95 -17.34 -13.74
N GLY A 122 -10.49 -17.96 -12.66
CA GLY A 122 -9.08 -18.26 -12.45
C GLY A 122 -8.22 -17.02 -12.18
N ARG A 123 -8.78 -15.98 -11.54
CA ARG A 123 -8.13 -14.67 -11.39
C ARG A 123 -8.10 -14.19 -9.95
N ALA A 124 -7.02 -13.52 -9.57
CA ALA A 124 -6.93 -12.76 -8.34
C ALA A 124 -6.54 -11.31 -8.66
N LEU A 125 -7.20 -10.36 -8.02
CA LEU A 125 -6.81 -8.95 -8.04
C LEU A 125 -6.07 -8.64 -6.74
N VAL A 126 -4.92 -8.00 -6.89
CA VAL A 126 -4.08 -7.54 -5.79
C VAL A 126 -3.69 -6.09 -6.01
N ILE A 127 -3.26 -5.42 -4.94
CA ILE A 127 -2.68 -4.08 -5.02
C ILE A 127 -1.24 -4.19 -4.54
N VAL A 128 -0.28 -3.67 -5.31
CA VAL A 128 1.10 -3.60 -4.84
C VAL A 128 1.24 -2.45 -3.87
N GLY A 129 1.73 -2.74 -2.68
CA GLY A 129 1.97 -1.76 -1.62
C GLY A 129 3.39 -1.82 -1.09
N ILE A 130 3.73 -0.85 -0.26
CA ILE A 130 5.01 -0.80 0.44
C ILE A 130 4.83 -0.39 1.90
N LYS A 131 5.42 -1.17 2.81
CA LYS A 131 5.57 -0.81 4.22
C LYS A 131 6.97 -0.25 4.45
N SER A 132 7.08 0.74 5.32
CA SER A 132 8.35 1.34 5.69
C SER A 132 8.32 1.81 7.15
N ALA A 133 9.50 1.91 7.75
CA ALA A 133 9.70 2.52 9.06
C ALA A 133 10.91 3.45 8.99
N VAL A 134 10.73 4.70 9.41
CA VAL A 134 11.76 5.74 9.29
C VAL A 134 11.83 6.54 10.59
N PRO A 135 13.01 7.04 11.02
CA PRO A 135 13.08 7.99 12.11
C PRO A 135 12.13 9.17 11.88
N GLY A 136 11.37 9.59 12.89
CA GLY A 136 10.34 10.63 12.74
C GLY A 136 10.88 11.99 12.28
N GLU A 137 12.17 12.26 12.51
CA GLU A 137 12.86 13.44 11.99
C GLU A 137 13.09 13.43 10.47
N LEU A 138 13.11 12.25 9.86
CA LEU A 138 13.28 12.04 8.42
C LEU A 138 11.94 11.84 7.70
N PHE A 139 10.84 11.68 8.44
CA PHE A 139 9.50 11.62 7.86
C PHE A 139 9.05 13.03 7.41
N ASN A 140 9.14 13.27 6.10
CA ASN A 140 8.79 14.51 5.43
C ASN A 140 8.28 14.23 4.01
N GLU A 141 7.86 15.28 3.29
CA GLU A 141 7.33 15.18 1.93
C GLU A 141 8.29 14.46 0.98
N SER A 142 9.58 14.81 0.99
CA SER A 142 10.58 14.18 0.11
C SER A 142 10.76 12.68 0.38
N PHE A 143 10.61 12.24 1.62
CA PHE A 143 10.62 10.82 1.95
C PHE A 143 9.40 10.11 1.39
N LEU A 144 8.20 10.68 1.57
CA LEU A 144 6.96 10.07 1.11
C LEU A 144 6.90 10.06 -0.44
N GLU A 145 7.27 11.16 -1.09
CA GLU A 145 7.45 11.24 -2.55
C GLU A 145 8.43 10.19 -3.05
N GLY A 146 9.63 10.09 -2.47
CA GLY A 146 10.62 9.08 -2.86
C GLY A 146 10.18 7.63 -2.60
N LEU A 147 9.25 7.40 -1.68
CA LEU A 147 8.67 6.08 -1.45
C LEU A 147 7.59 5.74 -2.50
N ILE A 148 6.80 6.73 -2.90
CA ILE A 148 5.82 6.61 -3.99
C ILE A 148 6.55 6.34 -5.32
N GLU A 149 7.55 7.15 -5.66
CA GLU A 149 8.34 6.96 -6.88
C GLU A 149 9.01 5.59 -6.94
N ASP A 150 9.52 5.11 -5.81
CA ASP A 150 10.15 3.79 -5.72
C ASP A 150 9.14 2.65 -5.88
N LEU A 151 7.94 2.79 -5.33
CA LEU A 151 6.84 1.84 -5.51
C LEU A 151 6.42 1.78 -6.99
N GLU A 152 6.24 2.94 -7.63
CA GLU A 152 5.85 3.05 -9.04
C GLU A 152 6.93 2.49 -9.99
N PHE A 153 8.21 2.79 -9.72
CA PHE A 153 9.31 2.37 -10.58
C PHE A 153 9.68 0.89 -10.44
N ASN A 154 9.51 0.30 -9.25
CA ASN A 154 9.95 -1.07 -8.97
C ASN A 154 8.80 -2.07 -8.80
N SER A 155 7.55 -1.67 -9.04
CA SER A 155 6.35 -2.52 -8.87
C SER A 155 6.49 -3.88 -9.56
N ASP A 156 6.92 -3.89 -10.83
CA ASP A 156 7.18 -5.12 -11.59
C ASP A 156 8.23 -6.01 -10.91
N ALA A 157 9.29 -5.42 -10.38
CA ALA A 157 10.34 -6.16 -9.69
C ALA A 157 9.85 -6.75 -8.37
N TYR A 158 9.00 -6.01 -7.64
CA TYR A 158 8.37 -6.50 -6.41
C TYR A 158 7.43 -7.67 -6.70
N LEU A 159 6.56 -7.52 -7.70
CA LEU A 159 5.61 -8.57 -8.05
C LEU A 159 6.30 -9.88 -8.45
N ASN A 160 7.44 -9.80 -9.15
CA ASN A 160 8.19 -10.97 -9.60
C ASN A 160 9.03 -11.64 -8.50
N GLN A 161 9.26 -10.98 -7.36
CA GLN A 161 10.14 -11.47 -6.30
C GLN A 161 9.40 -11.89 -5.02
N LEU A 162 8.16 -11.45 -4.85
CA LEU A 162 7.25 -11.86 -3.78
C LEU A 162 6.59 -13.21 -4.10
#